data_AF-A0A1H3RM31-F1
#
_entry.id   AF-A0A1H3RM31-F1
#
_cell.length_a   1.000
_cell.length_b   1.000
_cell.length_c   1.000
_cell.angle_alpha   90.00
_cell.angle_beta   90.00
_cell.angle_gamma   90.00
#
_symmetry.space_group_name_H-M   'P 1'
#
loop_
_entity.id
_entity.type
_entity.pdbx_description
1 polymer ?
#
loop_
_entity_poly.entity_id
_entity_poly.type
_entity_poly.pdbx_seq_one_letter_code
_entity_poly.pdbx_strand_id
1 'polypeptide(L)'
;MHLVSIENIHRAEHLAKSELLPGLATPAVDVLGRILERGQAAGQFRMDADPLDVHMVISSFCVFRTANRYTFQAIFKRDMLDPARGDHYRKMLGDLVPDYLTTR
;
A
#
# COMPACT_ATOMS: atom_id res chain seq x y z
N MET A 1 -8.53 6.34 7.41
CA MET A 1 -8.00 7.10 6.25
C MET A 1 -8.37 8.58 6.26
N HIS A 2 -9.50 8.99 6.83
CA HIS A 2 -9.86 10.43 6.93
C HIS A 2 -8.75 11.28 7.56
N LEU A 3 -8.11 10.82 8.65
CA LEU A 3 -7.00 11.54 9.29
C LEU A 3 -5.81 11.76 8.33
N VAL A 4 -5.38 10.73 7.61
CA VAL A 4 -4.29 10.83 6.61
C VAL A 4 -4.67 11.76 5.47
N SER A 5 -5.90 11.70 4.97
CA SER A 5 -6.38 12.61 3.92
C SER A 5 -6.44 14.07 4.40
N ILE A 6 -6.85 14.31 5.64
CA ILE A 6 -6.84 15.63 6.26
C ILE A 6 -5.39 16.11 6.44
N GLU A 7 -4.49 15.28 6.94
CA GLU A 7 -3.07 15.61 7.08
C GLU A 7 -2.41 15.89 5.74
N ASN A 8 -2.73 15.15 4.68
CA ASN A 8 -2.22 15.44 3.33
C ASN A 8 -2.62 16.84 2.84
N ILE A 9 -3.85 17.30 3.13
CA ILE A 9 -4.29 18.67 2.83
C ILE A 9 -3.47 19.69 3.63
N HIS A 10 -3.17 19.37 4.89
CA HIS A 10 -2.36 20.20 5.78
C HIS A 10 -0.85 19.92 5.67
N ARG A 11 -0.38 19.28 4.58
CA ARG A 11 1.04 18.96 4.34
C ARG A 11 1.74 18.25 5.52
N ALA A 12 1.00 17.39 6.21
CA ALA A 12 1.42 16.68 7.40
C ALA A 12 1.90 17.59 8.55
N GLU A 13 1.43 18.85 8.61
CA GLU A 13 1.88 19.81 9.63
C GLU A 13 1.56 19.38 11.07
N HIS A 14 0.47 18.65 11.30
CA HIS A 14 0.16 18.13 12.63
C HIS A 14 0.87 16.81 12.88
N LEU A 15 1.02 15.97 11.84
CA LEU A 15 1.84 14.76 11.93
C LEU A 15 3.30 15.11 12.31
N ALA A 16 3.90 16.11 11.64
CA ALA A 16 5.26 16.57 11.87
C ALA A 16 5.48 17.14 13.28
N LYS A 17 4.42 17.65 13.92
CA LYS A 17 4.44 18.19 15.30
C LYS A 17 4.02 17.16 16.35
N SER A 18 3.63 15.94 15.95
CA SER A 18 3.13 14.91 16.84
C SER A 18 4.25 13.96 17.28
N GLU A 19 4.39 13.74 18.59
CA GLU A 19 5.30 12.73 19.17
C GLU A 19 4.92 11.28 18.80
N LEU A 20 3.78 11.06 18.14
CA LEU A 20 3.27 9.74 17.73
C LEU A 20 3.90 9.19 16.43
N LEU A 21 4.70 10.00 15.73
CA LEU A 21 5.34 9.64 14.45
C LEU A 21 6.08 8.29 14.45
N PRO A 22 6.84 7.87 15.48
CA PRO A 22 7.64 6.65 15.42
C PRO A 22 6.85 5.34 15.49
N GLY A 23 5.53 5.38 15.79
CA GLY A 23 4.73 4.19 16.05
C GLY A 23 3.70 3.81 14.98
N LEU A 24 3.44 4.68 13.99
CA LEU A 24 2.29 4.55 13.09
C LEU A 24 2.56 3.83 11.78
N ALA A 25 3.81 3.70 11.34
CA ALA A 25 4.18 3.09 10.04
C ALA A 25 5.14 1.88 10.16
N THR A 26 5.66 1.63 11.35
CA THR A 26 6.83 0.78 11.60
C THR A 26 6.56 -0.72 11.39
N PRO A 27 5.45 -1.32 11.87
CA PRO A 27 5.31 -2.77 11.85
C PRO A 27 5.21 -3.40 10.44
N ALA A 28 4.56 -2.72 9.49
CA ALA A 28 4.32 -3.28 8.16
C ALA A 28 5.57 -3.22 7.27
N VAL A 29 6.31 -2.10 7.33
CA VAL A 29 7.55 -1.93 6.57
C VAL A 29 8.62 -2.89 7.09
N ASP A 30 8.72 -3.09 8.42
CA ASP A 30 9.66 -4.05 9.02
C ASP A 30 9.38 -5.49 8.58
N VAL A 31 8.10 -5.88 8.49
CA VAL A 31 7.71 -7.20 7.98
C VAL A 31 8.10 -7.36 6.52
N LEU A 32 7.84 -6.35 5.70
CA LEU A 32 8.22 -6.36 4.28
C LEU A 32 9.74 -6.43 4.13
N GLY A 33 10.50 -5.69 4.95
CA GLY A 33 11.97 -5.75 4.97
C GLY A 33 12.48 -7.18 5.14
N ARG A 34 12.00 -7.88 6.19
CA ARG A 34 12.39 -9.29 6.43
C ARG A 34 11.97 -10.25 5.30
N ILE A 35 10.87 -9.98 4.61
CA ILE A 35 10.42 -10.79 3.47
C ILE A 35 11.34 -10.55 2.27
N LEU A 36 11.65 -9.29 1.98
CA LEU A 36 12.51 -8.90 0.87
C LEU A 36 13.93 -9.43 1.07
N GLU A 37 14.51 -9.26 2.25
CA GLU A 37 15.84 -9.79 2.61
C GLU A 37 15.94 -11.29 2.34
N ARG A 38 14.93 -12.07 2.75
CA ARG A 38 14.90 -13.52 2.52
C ARG A 38 14.83 -13.87 1.03
N GLY A 39 13.99 -13.17 0.26
CA GLY A 39 13.87 -13.42 -1.18
C GLY A 39 15.11 -12.98 -1.97
N GLN A 40 15.75 -11.89 -1.56
CA GLN A 40 17.02 -11.42 -2.12
C GLN A 40 18.16 -12.39 -1.82
N ALA A 41 18.29 -12.84 -0.57
CA ALA A 41 19.27 -13.85 -0.19
C ALA A 41 19.07 -15.19 -0.92
N ALA A 42 17.84 -15.53 -1.29
CA ALA A 42 17.51 -16.71 -2.09
C ALA A 42 17.68 -16.49 -3.61
N GLY A 43 18.06 -15.30 -4.06
CA GLY A 43 18.16 -14.95 -5.48
C GLY A 43 16.81 -14.95 -6.22
N GLN A 44 15.69 -14.90 -5.48
CA GLN A 44 14.33 -14.93 -6.01
C GLN A 44 13.79 -13.53 -6.28
N PHE A 45 14.21 -12.54 -5.50
CA PHE A 45 13.80 -11.15 -5.65
C PHE A 45 14.94 -10.26 -6.14
N ARG A 46 14.56 -9.19 -6.85
CA ARG A 46 15.45 -8.10 -7.25
C ARG A 46 16.13 -7.43 -6.05
N MET A 47 17.39 -7.04 -6.23
CA MET A 47 18.25 -6.50 -5.16
C MET A 47 17.97 -5.03 -4.84
N ASP A 48 17.29 -4.32 -5.73
CA ASP A 48 16.98 -2.89 -5.63
C ASP A 48 15.54 -2.63 -5.13
N ALA A 49 14.82 -3.65 -4.66
CA ALA A 49 13.50 -3.46 -4.07
C ALA A 49 13.61 -2.82 -2.69
N ASP A 50 12.99 -1.64 -2.53
CA ASP A 50 12.85 -0.94 -1.25
C ASP A 50 11.57 -1.38 -0.51
N PRO A 51 11.64 -1.79 0.78
CA PRO A 51 10.47 -2.17 1.56
C PRO A 51 9.39 -1.08 1.67
N LEU A 52 9.80 0.19 1.73
CA LEU A 52 8.89 1.34 1.77
C LEU A 52 8.19 1.53 0.44
N ASP A 53 8.86 1.32 -0.69
CA ASP A 53 8.24 1.40 -2.02
C ASP A 53 7.20 0.29 -2.20
N VAL A 54 7.52 -0.94 -1.79
CA VAL A 54 6.55 -2.05 -1.81
C VAL A 54 5.35 -1.75 -0.91
N HIS A 55 5.60 -1.22 0.29
CA HIS A 55 4.52 -0.78 1.19
C HIS A 55 3.66 0.31 0.53
N MET A 56 4.31 1.29 -0.11
CA MET A 56 3.64 2.41 -0.78
C MET A 56 2.71 1.92 -1.89
N VAL A 57 3.12 0.97 -2.71
CA VAL A 57 2.28 0.40 -3.78
C VAL A 57 1.04 -0.30 -3.21
N ILE A 58 1.23 -1.17 -2.20
CA ILE A 58 0.12 -1.88 -1.54
C ILE A 58 -0.85 -0.88 -0.91
N SER A 59 -0.32 0.09 -0.16
CA SER A 59 -1.11 1.13 0.49
C SER A 59 -1.84 2.00 -0.53
N SER A 60 -1.19 2.37 -1.63
CA SER A 60 -1.79 3.19 -2.69
C SER A 60 -3.02 2.53 -3.29
N PHE A 61 -2.97 1.23 -3.57
CA PHE A 61 -4.13 0.48 -4.07
C PHE A 61 -5.31 0.52 -3.08
N CYS A 62 -5.04 0.29 -1.80
CA CYS A 62 -6.06 0.31 -0.75
C CYS A 62 -6.65 1.72 -0.52
N VAL A 63 -5.79 2.73 -0.46
CA VAL A 63 -6.17 4.14 -0.29
C VAL A 63 -7.00 4.60 -1.47
N PHE A 64 -6.54 4.32 -2.69
CA PHE A 64 -7.23 4.74 -3.91
C PHE A 64 -8.67 4.21 -3.94
N ARG A 65 -8.86 2.91 -3.65
CA ARG A 65 -10.18 2.27 -3.60
C ARG A 65 -11.10 2.91 -2.58
N THR A 66 -10.57 3.29 -1.43
CA THR A 66 -11.37 3.86 -0.34
C THR A 66 -11.70 5.32 -0.61
N ALA A 67 -10.70 6.12 -0.97
CA ALA A 67 -10.83 7.56 -1.18
C ALA A 67 -11.69 7.91 -2.40
N ASN A 68 -11.65 7.07 -3.45
CA ASN A 68 -12.36 7.34 -4.71
C ASN A 68 -13.63 6.49 -4.89
N ARG A 69 -14.09 5.77 -3.85
CA ARG A 69 -15.23 4.82 -3.97
C ARG A 69 -16.45 5.45 -4.65
N TYR A 70 -16.90 6.60 -4.16
CA TYR A 70 -18.14 7.23 -4.63
C TYR A 70 -18.00 7.83 -6.03
N THR A 71 -16.85 8.45 -6.35
CA THR A 71 -16.60 9.02 -7.68
C THR A 71 -16.47 7.92 -8.73
N PHE A 72 -15.77 6.83 -8.41
CA PHE A 72 -15.69 5.66 -9.29
C PHE A 72 -17.05 4.99 -9.49
N GLN A 73 -17.86 4.88 -8.44
CA GLN A 73 -19.20 4.33 -8.55
C GLN A 73 -20.10 5.22 -9.43
N ALA A 74 -20.02 6.55 -9.30
CA ALA A 74 -20.80 7.46 -10.11
C ALA A 74 -20.43 7.39 -11.60
N ILE A 75 -19.13 7.40 -11.91
CA ILE A 75 -18.57 7.47 -13.27
C ILE A 75 -18.58 6.11 -13.95
N PHE A 76 -18.03 5.09 -13.30
CA PHE A 76 -17.79 3.76 -13.89
C PHE A 76 -18.79 2.70 -13.46
N LYS A 77 -19.80 3.08 -12.66
CA LYS A 77 -20.82 2.15 -12.12
C LYS A 77 -20.21 0.96 -11.38
N ARG A 78 -19.08 1.20 -10.70
CA ARG A 78 -18.35 0.19 -9.92
C ARG A 78 -18.14 0.65 -8.50
N ASP A 79 -18.69 -0.10 -7.55
CA ASP A 79 -18.29 0.01 -6.15
C ASP A 79 -16.92 -0.67 -5.95
N MET A 80 -15.91 0.12 -5.62
CA MET A 80 -14.56 -0.38 -5.39
C MET A 80 -14.42 -1.16 -4.08
N LEU A 81 -15.38 -1.04 -3.15
CA LEU A 81 -15.41 -1.80 -1.89
C LEU A 81 -16.47 -2.90 -1.89
N ASP A 82 -17.00 -3.28 -3.07
CA ASP A 82 -17.91 -4.41 -3.21
C ASP A 82 -17.30 -5.70 -2.62
N PRO A 83 -17.92 -6.29 -1.57
CA PRO A 83 -17.43 -7.52 -0.95
C PRO A 83 -17.28 -8.68 -1.93
N ALA A 84 -18.13 -8.77 -2.95
CA ALA A 84 -18.07 -9.83 -3.97
C ALA A 84 -16.78 -9.78 -4.81
N ARG A 85 -16.06 -8.65 -4.78
CA ARG A 85 -14.80 -8.45 -5.51
C ARG A 85 -13.57 -8.48 -4.61
N GLY A 86 -13.73 -8.70 -3.31
CA GLY A 86 -12.63 -8.70 -2.35
C GLY A 86 -11.50 -9.66 -2.74
N ASP A 87 -11.87 -10.91 -3.06
CA ASP A 87 -10.91 -11.95 -3.45
C ASP A 87 -10.21 -11.63 -4.77
N HIS A 88 -10.93 -11.07 -5.74
CA HIS A 88 -10.36 -10.64 -7.01
C HIS A 88 -9.29 -9.57 -6.82
N TYR A 89 -9.55 -8.55 -6.00
CA TYR A 89 -8.57 -7.49 -5.75
C TYR A 89 -7.40 -7.95 -4.90
N ARG A 90 -7.63 -8.84 -3.93
CA ARG A 90 -6.55 -9.48 -3.16
C ARG A 90 -5.63 -10.28 -4.08
N LYS A 91 -6.21 -11.07 -4.99
CA LYS A 91 -5.45 -11.83 -5.98
C LYS A 91 -4.66 -10.92 -6.92
N MET A 92 -5.31 -9.89 -7.47
CA MET A 92 -4.65 -8.93 -8.38
C MET A 92 -3.42 -8.28 -7.75
N LEU A 93 -3.52 -7.78 -6.51
CA LEU A 93 -2.37 -7.25 -5.78
C LEU A 93 -1.30 -8.33 -5.52
N GLY A 94 -1.75 -9.53 -5.13
CA GLY A 94 -0.89 -10.68 -4.83
C GLY A 94 -0.20 -11.27 -6.05
N ASP A 95 -0.66 -10.98 -7.27
CA ASP A 95 0.03 -11.32 -8.51
C ASP A 95 1.02 -10.19 -8.88
N LEU A 96 0.56 -8.93 -8.89
CA LEU A 96 1.35 -7.77 -9.32
C LEU A 96 2.62 -7.51 -8.50
N VAL A 97 2.54 -7.61 -7.16
CA VAL A 97 3.68 -7.30 -6.29
C VAL A 97 4.80 -8.35 -6.44
N PRO A 98 4.53 -9.67 -6.36
CA PRO A 98 5.54 -10.67 -6.65
C PRO A 98 6.09 -10.61 -8.08
N ASP A 99 5.26 -10.34 -9.08
CA ASP A 99 5.74 -10.18 -10.46
C ASP A 99 6.77 -9.05 -10.56
N TYR A 100 6.50 -7.89 -9.96
CA TYR A 100 7.48 -6.79 -9.88
C TYR A 100 8.78 -7.20 -9.16
N LEU A 101 8.68 -7.97 -8.08
CA LEU A 101 9.84 -8.40 -7.29
C LEU A 101 10.70 -9.43 -8.01
N THR A 102 10.12 -10.22 -8.90
CA THR A 102 10.78 -11.35 -9.59
C THR A 102 11.25 -11.00 -11.01
N THR A 103 10.69 -9.95 -11.61
CA THR A 103 11.10 -9.47 -12.94
C THR A 103 12.49 -8.82 -12.85
N ARG A 104 13.40 -9.21 -13.77
CA ARG A 104 14.79 -8.73 -13.85
C ARG A 104 14.94 -7.54 -14.77
#